data_AF-A0A3N5G1Z4-F1
#
_entry.id   AF-A0A3N5G1Z4-F1
#
_cell.length_a   1.000
_cell.length_b   1.000
_cell.length_c   1.000
_cell.angle_alpha   90.00
_cell.angle_beta   90.00
_cell.angle_gamma   90.00
#
_symmetry.space_group_name_H-M   'P 1'
#
loop_
_entity.id
_entity.type
_entity.pdbx_description
1 polymer ?
#
loop_
_entity_poly.entity_id
_entity_poly.type
_entity_poly.pdbx_seq_one_letter_code
_entity_poly.pdbx_strand_id
1 'polypeptide(L)'
;MSGEQLESATLGWHGLDGDRRLAFRRIDVRNGFPWLSASMLPDLLLFSPHFREHGVDGDLPAHIRTPDGEEMPVFGEDLAAEVGRRYGAPVQMMQLDHGIFDEATISVIASETVREIGRLAGRSPEVRRFRPNVVVRLLRPDPFQEDEWVGGVLSFGEGDD
;
A
#
# COMPACT_ATOMS: atom_id res chain seq x y z
N MET A 1 1.34 4.48 -3.70
CA MET A 1 2.62 4.88 -3.06
C MET A 1 3.42 3.65 -2.76
N SER A 2 4.74 3.78 -2.73
CA SER A 2 5.66 2.69 -2.39
C SER A 2 5.41 2.24 -0.96
N GLY A 3 5.27 0.94 -0.75
CA GLY A 3 5.35 0.38 0.60
C GLY A 3 6.81 0.34 1.09
N GLU A 4 6.98 0.24 2.39
CA GLU A 4 8.28 0.05 3.05
C GLU A 4 8.34 -1.29 3.77
N GLN A 5 9.56 -1.73 4.11
CA GLN A 5 9.73 -2.89 4.97
C GLN A 5 9.81 -2.42 6.41
N LEU A 6 8.92 -2.94 7.25
CA LEU A 6 8.87 -2.65 8.67
C LEU A 6 9.39 -3.85 9.47
N GLU A 7 10.11 -3.59 10.56
CA GLU A 7 10.48 -4.62 11.54
C GLU A 7 9.30 -4.94 12.48
N SER A 8 8.44 -3.97 12.74
CA SER A 8 7.25 -4.09 13.57
C SER A 8 6.15 -3.14 13.07
N ALA A 9 4.90 -3.51 13.33
CA ALA A 9 3.73 -2.70 13.03
C ALA A 9 2.62 -3.00 14.04
N THR A 10 1.81 -1.99 14.36
CA THR A 10 0.64 -2.14 15.23
C THR A 10 -0.57 -2.53 14.39
N LEU A 11 -1.28 -3.59 14.79
CA LEU A 11 -2.52 -4.03 14.17
C LEU A 11 -3.71 -3.54 15.01
N GLY A 12 -4.52 -2.65 14.44
CA GLY A 12 -5.76 -2.17 15.01
C GLY A 12 -7.01 -2.66 14.27
N TRP A 13 -8.17 -2.15 14.67
CA TRP A 13 -9.46 -2.48 14.04
C TRP A 13 -9.56 -2.16 12.55
N HIS A 14 -8.72 -1.24 12.05
CA HIS A 14 -8.74 -0.77 10.67
C HIS A 14 -7.55 -1.27 9.83
N GLY A 15 -6.84 -2.29 10.33
CA GLY A 15 -5.61 -2.79 9.71
C GLY A 15 -4.36 -2.26 10.42
N LEU A 16 -3.25 -2.18 9.68
CA LEU A 16 -2.00 -1.67 10.21
C LEU A 16 -2.03 -0.14 10.32
N ASP A 17 -1.48 0.39 11.41
CA ASP A 17 -1.36 1.84 11.61
C ASP A 17 -0.59 2.48 10.44
N GLY A 18 -1.08 3.62 9.96
CA GLY A 18 -0.51 4.31 8.79
C GLY A 18 -0.80 3.67 7.42
N ASP A 19 -1.32 2.44 7.34
CA ASP A 19 -1.55 1.77 6.05
C ASP A 19 -2.74 2.38 5.29
N ARG A 20 -2.47 2.75 4.02
CA ARG A 20 -3.45 3.29 3.05
C ARG A 20 -4.35 4.40 3.61
N ARG A 21 -3.81 5.24 4.50
CA ARG A 21 -4.53 6.37 5.13
C ARG A 21 -4.68 7.59 4.23
N LEU A 22 -3.94 7.62 3.13
CA LEU A 22 -3.89 8.72 2.17
C LEU A 22 -4.32 8.24 0.79
N ALA A 23 -5.12 9.05 0.11
CA ALA A 23 -5.59 8.76 -1.23
C ALA A 23 -5.74 10.03 -2.05
N PHE A 24 -5.40 9.96 -3.34
CA PHE A 24 -5.75 11.01 -4.28
C PHE A 24 -7.18 10.80 -4.76
N ARG A 25 -8.05 11.78 -4.52
CA ARG A 25 -9.40 11.88 -5.06
C ARG A 25 -9.35 12.60 -6.40
N ARG A 26 -9.94 12.04 -7.45
CA ARG A 26 -10.17 12.71 -8.72
C ARG A 26 -11.34 13.69 -8.58
N ILE A 27 -11.10 14.97 -8.83
CA ILE A 27 -12.06 16.03 -8.47
C ILE A 27 -13.32 15.97 -9.34
N ASP A 28 -13.16 15.60 -10.61
CA ASP A 28 -14.25 15.56 -11.59
C ASP A 28 -15.10 14.27 -11.54
N VAL A 29 -14.72 13.31 -10.67
CA VAL A 29 -15.42 12.03 -10.53
C VAL A 29 -16.39 12.08 -9.35
N ARG A 30 -17.67 11.79 -9.62
CA ARG A 30 -18.78 11.81 -8.63
C ARG A 30 -19.47 10.45 -8.47
N ASN A 31 -18.79 9.36 -8.82
CA ASN A 31 -19.29 8.01 -8.60
C ASN A 31 -18.79 7.45 -7.24
N GLY A 32 -19.18 6.21 -6.92
CA GLY A 32 -18.78 5.54 -5.67
C GLY A 32 -17.28 5.22 -5.56
N PHE A 33 -16.47 5.49 -6.58
CA PHE A 33 -15.03 5.22 -6.58
C PHE A 33 -14.22 6.37 -7.22
N PRO A 34 -14.15 7.53 -6.54
CA PRO A 34 -13.45 8.71 -7.06
C PRO A 34 -11.91 8.61 -6.91
N TRP A 35 -11.40 7.52 -6.33
CA TRP A 35 -10.00 7.35 -5.97
C TRP A 35 -9.11 7.08 -7.18
N LEU A 36 -7.91 7.68 -7.19
CA LEU A 36 -6.86 7.38 -8.16
C LEU A 36 -6.03 6.20 -7.63
N SER A 37 -6.01 5.09 -8.37
CA SER A 37 -5.27 3.87 -8.04
C SER A 37 -4.06 3.68 -8.97
N ALA A 38 -3.14 2.81 -8.55
CA ALA A 38 -1.96 2.45 -9.33
C ALA A 38 -2.31 1.75 -10.66
N SER A 39 -3.52 1.19 -10.81
CA SER A 39 -3.98 0.63 -12.09
C SER A 39 -4.26 1.72 -13.13
N MET A 40 -4.52 2.95 -12.69
CA MET A 40 -4.71 4.12 -13.57
C MET A 40 -3.44 4.93 -13.75
N LEU A 41 -2.65 5.10 -12.69
CA LEU A 41 -1.33 5.75 -12.74
C LEU A 41 -0.29 4.87 -12.04
N PRO A 42 0.39 3.95 -12.76
CA PRO A 42 1.38 3.03 -12.17
C PRO A 42 2.51 3.73 -11.43
N ASP A 43 2.91 4.91 -11.89
CA ASP A 43 3.92 5.76 -11.27
C ASP A 43 3.61 6.10 -9.81
N LEU A 44 2.34 6.05 -9.38
CA LEU A 44 1.99 6.21 -7.97
C LEU A 44 2.71 5.24 -7.05
N LEU A 45 3.16 4.08 -7.54
CA LEU A 45 3.94 3.12 -6.75
C LEU A 45 5.38 3.58 -6.50
N LEU A 46 5.86 4.59 -7.21
CA LEU A 46 7.22 5.13 -7.10
C LEU A 46 7.29 6.35 -6.16
N PHE A 47 6.13 6.91 -5.76
CA PHE A 47 6.07 7.98 -4.76
C PHE A 47 6.28 7.39 -3.36
N SER A 48 7.28 7.90 -2.64
CA SER A 48 7.69 7.41 -1.32
C SER A 48 7.29 8.37 -0.20
N PRO A 49 6.35 7.99 0.69
CA PRO A 49 6.03 8.78 1.88
C PRO A 49 7.18 8.74 2.89
N HIS A 50 7.41 9.85 3.60
CA HIS A 50 8.44 10.00 4.63
C HIS A 50 7.87 10.68 5.88
N PHE A 51 8.11 10.06 7.04
CA PHE A 51 7.85 10.64 8.35
C PHE A 51 8.98 11.58 8.75
N ARG A 52 8.67 12.73 9.36
CA ARG A 52 9.70 13.54 10.04
C ARG A 52 9.85 13.04 11.47
N GLU A 53 11.10 12.94 11.93
CA GLU A 53 11.50 12.36 13.23
C GLU A 53 10.83 12.99 14.47
N HIS A 54 10.12 14.12 14.35
CA HIS A 54 9.55 14.84 15.48
C HIS A 54 8.18 15.49 15.16
N GLY A 55 7.24 14.72 14.60
CA GLY A 55 5.84 15.13 14.51
C GLY A 55 5.09 14.81 15.80
N VAL A 56 4.56 15.84 16.47
CA VAL A 56 3.74 15.74 17.68
C VAL A 56 2.29 15.29 17.37
N ASP A 57 2.00 14.98 16.11
CA ASP A 57 0.71 14.47 15.63
C ASP A 57 0.91 13.22 14.76
N GLY A 58 0.04 12.23 15.00
CA GLY A 58 0.20 10.80 14.70
C GLY A 58 0.38 10.36 13.25
N ASP A 59 0.84 9.11 13.13
CA ASP A 59 0.66 8.07 12.09
C ASP A 59 0.67 8.42 10.59
N LEU A 60 0.90 9.68 10.21
CA LEU A 60 0.90 10.12 8.82
C LEU A 60 2.25 10.68 8.39
N PRO A 61 2.66 10.37 7.15
CA PRO A 61 3.86 10.98 6.59
C PRO A 61 3.66 12.49 6.45
N ALA A 62 4.74 13.24 6.64
CA ALA A 62 4.72 14.69 6.47
C ALA A 62 4.98 15.09 5.02
N HIS A 63 5.86 14.34 4.34
CA HIS A 63 6.31 14.62 2.98
C HIS A 63 6.25 13.34 2.13
N ILE A 64 6.19 13.52 0.82
CA ILE A 64 6.34 12.48 -0.17
C ILE A 64 7.48 12.85 -1.09
N ARG A 65 8.41 11.92 -1.29
CA ARG A 65 9.43 12.00 -2.31
C ARG A 65 8.86 11.50 -3.63
N THR A 66 8.93 12.32 -4.68
CA THR A 66 8.48 11.98 -6.03
C THR A 66 9.44 10.99 -6.70
N PRO A 67 9.04 10.37 -7.82
CA PRO A 67 9.93 9.50 -8.60
C PRO A 67 11.17 10.23 -9.13
N ASP A 68 11.10 11.56 -9.25
CA ASP A 68 12.20 12.41 -9.72
C ASP A 68 13.10 12.90 -8.56
N GLY A 69 12.79 12.49 -7.33
CA GLY A 69 13.60 12.77 -6.14
C GLY A 69 13.24 14.05 -5.38
N GLU A 70 12.21 14.79 -5.81
CA GLU A 70 11.75 16.00 -5.12
C GLU A 70 10.92 15.65 -3.89
N GLU A 71 11.10 16.37 -2.78
CA GLU A 71 10.28 16.21 -1.58
C GLU A 71 9.18 17.27 -1.54
N MET A 72 7.94 16.82 -1.42
CA MET A 72 6.75 17.69 -1.39
C MET A 72 5.91 17.40 -0.15
N PRO A 73 5.32 18.41 0.52
CA PRO A 73 4.39 18.20 1.62
C PRO A 73 3.18 17.36 1.20
N VAL A 74 2.72 16.43 2.04
CA VAL A 74 1.61 15.51 1.73
C VAL A 74 0.32 16.24 1.34
N PHE A 75 0.01 17.34 2.01
CA PHE A 75 -1.17 18.17 1.72
C PHE A 75 -0.83 19.44 0.93
N GLY A 76 0.36 19.50 0.31
CA GLY A 76 0.78 20.62 -0.52
C GLY A 76 0.10 20.63 -1.88
N GLU A 77 -0.18 21.83 -2.40
CA GLU A 77 -0.76 22.01 -3.74
C GLU A 77 0.18 21.50 -4.85
N ASP A 78 1.50 21.65 -4.66
CA ASP A 78 2.52 21.19 -5.62
C ASP A 78 2.46 19.67 -5.86
N LEU A 79 2.25 18.88 -4.79
CA LEU A 79 2.11 17.43 -4.92
C LEU A 79 0.86 17.05 -5.70
N ALA A 80 -0.27 17.71 -5.42
CA ALA A 80 -1.53 17.47 -6.13
C ALA A 80 -1.43 17.88 -7.60
N ALA A 81 -0.76 19.01 -7.90
CA ALA A 81 -0.49 19.47 -9.26
C ALA A 81 0.42 18.49 -10.02
N GLU A 82 1.46 17.98 -9.37
CA GLU A 82 2.38 17.01 -9.95
C GLU A 82 1.70 15.68 -10.30
N VAL A 83 0.94 15.12 -9.36
CA VAL A 83 0.18 13.89 -9.61
C VAL A 83 -0.91 14.13 -10.66
N GLY A 84 -1.58 15.28 -10.61
CA GLY A 84 -2.59 15.67 -11.60
C GLY A 84 -2.00 15.80 -13.01
N ARG A 85 -0.79 16.35 -13.13
CA ARG A 85 -0.03 16.45 -14.39
C ARG A 85 0.30 15.07 -14.96
N ARG A 86 0.79 14.14 -14.13
CA ARG A 86 1.08 12.76 -14.55
C ARG A 86 -0.18 11.97 -14.92
N TYR A 87 -1.28 12.19 -14.21
CA TYR A 87 -2.55 11.53 -14.47
C TYR A 87 -3.30 12.12 -15.69
N GLY A 88 -3.15 13.43 -15.93
CA GLY A 88 -3.87 14.16 -16.98
C GLY A 88 -5.20 14.78 -16.53
N ALA A 89 -5.49 14.83 -15.22
CA ALA A 89 -6.71 15.44 -14.67
C ALA A 89 -6.49 15.88 -13.19
N PRO A 90 -7.27 16.85 -12.68
CA PRO A 90 -7.05 17.37 -11.33
C PRO A 90 -7.37 16.32 -10.25
N VAL A 91 -6.50 16.28 -9.25
CA VAL A 91 -6.63 15.42 -8.07
C VAL A 91 -6.47 16.23 -6.80
N GLN A 92 -6.92 15.65 -5.69
CA GLN A 92 -6.81 16.22 -4.36
C GLN A 92 -6.35 15.14 -3.38
N MET A 93 -5.37 15.44 -2.53
CA MET A 93 -5.00 14.54 -1.44
C MET A 93 -6.11 14.51 -0.38
N MET A 94 -6.48 13.32 0.06
CA MET A 94 -7.43 13.09 1.14
C MET A 94 -6.79 12.20 2.20
N GLN A 95 -7.06 12.53 3.46
CA GLN A 95 -6.84 11.64 4.60
C GLN A 95 -8.12 10.85 4.89
N LEU A 96 -7.96 9.57 5.24
CA LEU A 96 -9.05 8.64 5.51
C LEU A 96 -8.89 8.02 6.89
N ASP A 97 -9.90 8.20 7.75
CA ASP A 97 -9.89 7.74 9.15
C ASP A 97 -9.91 6.22 9.31
N HIS A 98 -10.26 5.48 8.25
CA HIS A 98 -10.30 4.02 8.25
C HIS A 98 -9.47 3.40 7.11
N GLY A 99 -8.64 4.21 6.44
CA GLY A 99 -7.89 3.79 5.25
C GLY A 99 -8.76 3.55 4.02
N ILE A 100 -8.11 3.23 2.90
CA ILE A 100 -8.75 2.78 1.66
C ILE A 100 -8.23 1.40 1.25
N PHE A 101 -9.15 0.45 1.16
CA PHE A 101 -8.87 -0.93 0.80
C PHE A 101 -9.82 -1.38 -0.30
N ASP A 102 -9.37 -2.34 -1.12
CA ASP A 102 -10.22 -2.91 -2.16
C ASP A 102 -11.26 -3.85 -1.55
N GLU A 103 -10.82 -4.85 -0.77
CA GLU A 103 -11.69 -5.85 -0.11
C GLU A 103 -11.38 -6.01 1.38
N ALA A 104 -10.10 -6.13 1.75
CA ALA A 104 -9.66 -6.38 3.13
C ALA A 104 -8.52 -5.46 3.57
N THR A 105 -8.45 -5.22 4.89
CA THR A 105 -7.45 -4.34 5.54
C THR A 105 -6.08 -4.98 5.65
N ILE A 106 -6.00 -6.31 5.61
CA ILE A 106 -4.76 -7.09 5.67
C ILE A 106 -4.67 -7.99 4.44
N SER A 107 -3.53 -7.93 3.77
CA SER A 107 -3.16 -8.80 2.66
C SER A 107 -1.92 -9.61 3.04
N VAL A 108 -2.04 -10.93 2.93
CA VAL A 108 -0.95 -11.89 3.16
C VAL A 108 -0.64 -12.59 1.84
N ILE A 109 0.64 -12.77 1.53
CA ILE A 109 1.08 -13.52 0.35
C ILE A 109 2.30 -14.38 0.66
N ALA A 110 2.36 -15.58 0.10
CA ALA A 110 3.53 -16.42 0.20
C ALA A 110 4.63 -15.99 -0.79
N SER A 111 5.88 -16.09 -0.35
CA SER A 111 7.04 -15.85 -1.22
C SER A 111 7.09 -16.85 -2.39
N GLU A 112 6.66 -18.09 -2.13
CA GLU A 112 6.50 -19.15 -3.13
C GLU A 112 5.52 -18.75 -4.23
N THR A 113 4.37 -18.20 -3.85
CA THR A 113 3.33 -17.69 -4.77
C THR A 113 3.85 -16.55 -5.63
N VAL A 114 4.57 -15.58 -5.05
CA VAL A 114 5.20 -14.47 -5.80
C VAL A 114 6.18 -15.01 -6.86
N ARG A 115 7.00 -16.00 -6.48
CA ARG A 115 7.95 -16.64 -7.42
C ARG A 115 7.22 -17.36 -8.54
N GLU A 116 6.16 -18.10 -8.23
CA GLU A 116 5.40 -18.85 -9.23
C GLU A 116 4.66 -17.93 -10.20
N ILE A 117 4.04 -16.85 -9.70
CA ILE A 117 3.44 -15.81 -10.55
C ILE A 117 4.50 -15.22 -11.49
N GLY A 118 5.70 -14.93 -10.97
CA GLY A 118 6.82 -14.47 -11.79
C GLY A 118 7.18 -15.46 -12.90
N ARG A 119 7.35 -16.74 -12.54
CA ARG A 119 7.67 -17.82 -13.48
C ARG A 119 6.61 -17.92 -14.59
N LEU A 120 5.33 -17.97 -14.22
CA LEU A 120 4.21 -18.08 -15.16
C LEU A 120 4.10 -16.86 -16.08
N ALA A 121 4.34 -15.66 -15.55
CA ALA A 121 4.31 -14.41 -16.30
C ALA A 121 5.57 -14.16 -17.15
N GLY A 122 6.62 -15.00 -17.01
CA GLY A 122 7.93 -14.75 -17.62
C GLY A 122 8.59 -13.46 -17.11
N ARG A 123 8.36 -13.11 -15.84
CA ARG A 123 8.81 -11.86 -15.21
C ARG A 123 9.45 -12.14 -13.86
N SER A 124 10.26 -11.20 -13.38
CA SER A 124 10.76 -11.18 -12.00
C SER A 124 10.06 -10.06 -11.24
N PRO A 125 8.86 -10.30 -10.68
CA PRO A 125 8.10 -9.25 -10.04
C PRO A 125 8.74 -8.89 -8.69
N GLU A 126 8.80 -7.59 -8.41
CA GLU A 126 9.08 -7.08 -7.08
C GLU A 126 7.85 -7.30 -6.19
N VAL A 127 8.03 -7.90 -5.00
CA VAL A 127 6.92 -8.22 -4.09
C VAL A 127 6.06 -7.02 -3.71
N ARG A 128 6.65 -5.82 -3.63
CA ARG A 128 5.92 -4.56 -3.34
C ARG A 128 4.86 -4.23 -4.38
N ARG A 129 4.92 -4.78 -5.60
CA ARG A 129 3.88 -4.62 -6.63
C ARG A 129 2.56 -5.29 -6.27
N PHE A 130 2.60 -6.32 -5.43
CA PHE A 130 1.40 -6.99 -4.90
C PHE A 130 0.79 -6.23 -3.71
N ARG A 131 1.51 -5.23 -3.17
CA ARG A 131 1.14 -4.43 -2.00
C ARG A 131 0.69 -5.27 -0.79
N PRO A 132 1.40 -6.36 -0.43
CA PRO A 132 1.04 -7.13 0.74
C PRO A 132 1.35 -6.34 2.01
N ASN A 133 0.63 -6.64 3.08
CA ASN A 133 1.00 -6.23 4.43
C ASN A 133 1.99 -7.23 5.03
N VAL A 134 1.77 -8.53 4.78
CA VAL A 134 2.60 -9.61 5.30
C VAL A 134 3.06 -10.50 4.16
N VAL A 135 4.38 -10.75 4.11
CA VAL A 135 4.97 -11.74 3.22
C VAL A 135 5.47 -12.89 4.07
N VAL A 136 4.97 -14.10 3.80
CA VAL A 136 5.35 -15.30 4.56
C VAL A 136 6.16 -16.25 3.69
N ARG A 137 6.88 -17.16 4.34
CA ARG A 137 7.54 -18.29 3.69
C ARG A 137 6.82 -19.55 4.13
N LEU A 138 6.40 -20.36 3.17
CA LEU A 138 5.68 -21.61 3.46
C LEU A 138 6.63 -22.68 4.02
N LEU A 139 6.08 -23.58 4.85
CA LEU A 139 6.81 -24.75 5.34
C LEU A 139 7.06 -25.77 4.24
N ARG A 140 6.14 -25.88 3.29
CA ARG A 140 6.26 -26.67 2.07
C ARG A 140 6.30 -25.69 0.89
N PRO A 141 7.24 -25.83 -0.05
CA PRO A 141 7.46 -24.82 -1.08
C PRO A 141 6.44 -24.87 -2.24
N ASP A 142 5.24 -25.42 -2.01
CA ASP A 142 4.21 -25.48 -3.04
C ASP A 142 3.57 -24.08 -3.16
N PRO A 143 3.42 -23.52 -4.38
CA PRO A 143 2.80 -22.21 -4.55
C PRO A 143 1.30 -22.27 -4.27
N PHE A 144 0.71 -21.12 -3.92
CA PHE A 144 -0.73 -20.93 -3.67
C PHE A 144 -1.30 -21.69 -2.46
N GLN A 145 -0.47 -22.18 -1.54
CA GLN A 145 -0.98 -22.83 -0.32
C GLN A 145 -1.80 -21.88 0.56
N GLU A 146 -1.62 -20.56 0.44
CA GLU A 146 -2.45 -19.59 1.14
C GLU A 146 -3.95 -19.69 0.77
N ASP A 147 -4.30 -20.26 -0.39
CA ASP A 147 -5.70 -20.51 -0.79
C ASP A 147 -6.38 -21.53 0.15
N GLU A 148 -5.60 -22.44 0.73
CA GLU A 148 -6.10 -23.45 1.68
C GLU A 148 -6.37 -22.87 3.08
N TRP A 149 -5.95 -21.62 3.35
CA TRP A 149 -6.15 -20.97 4.66
C TRP A 149 -7.54 -20.35 4.82
N VAL A 150 -8.36 -20.35 3.76
CA VAL A 150 -9.71 -19.78 3.79
C VAL A 150 -10.56 -20.46 4.87
N GLY A 151 -11.10 -19.63 5.78
CA GLY A 151 -11.86 -20.10 6.94
C GLY A 151 -10.99 -20.52 8.14
N GLY A 152 -9.67 -20.49 7.99
CA GLY A 152 -8.70 -20.69 9.08
C GLY A 152 -8.36 -19.40 9.83
N VAL A 153 -7.53 -19.55 10.87
CA VAL A 153 -6.98 -18.44 11.67
C VAL A 153 -5.46 -18.46 11.51
N LEU A 154 -4.88 -17.31 11.17
CA LEU A 154 -3.43 -17.10 11.20
C LEU A 154 -3.05 -16.42 12.51
N SER A 155 -2.17 -17.06 13.27
CA SER A 155 -1.62 -16.54 14.51
C SER A 155 -0.13 -16.24 14.35
N PHE A 156 0.33 -15.14 14.94
CA PHE A 156 1.74 -14.73 14.96
C PHE A 156 2.23 -14.65 16.41
N GLY A 157 3.41 -15.21 16.69
CA GLY A 157 3.99 -15.27 18.03
C GLY A 157 3.92 -16.66 18.65
N GLU A 158 4.27 -16.77 19.93
CA GLU A 158 4.12 -18.01 20.69
C GLU A 158 2.84 -17.95 21.52
N GLY A 159 1.87 -18.80 21.17
CA GLY A 159 0.61 -18.96 21.91
C GLY A 159 -0.40 -19.78 21.11
N ASP A 160 -0.84 -20.91 21.68
CA ASP A 160 -2.15 -21.46 21.37
C ASP A 160 -3.13 -20.65 22.23
N ASP A 161 -4.03 -19.87 21.62
CA ASP A 161 -5.16 -19.27 22.36
C ASP A 161 -6.12 -20.36 22.87
#